data_AF-A0A6H1ZC08-F1
#
_entry.id   AF-A0A6H1ZC08-F1
#
_cell.length_a   1.000
_cell.length_b   1.000
_cell.length_c   1.000
_cell.angle_alpha   90.00
_cell.angle_beta   90.00
_cell.angle_gamma   90.00
#
_symmetry.space_group_name_H-M   'P 1'
#
loop_
_entity.id
_entity.type
_entity.pdbx_description
1 polymer ?
#
loop_
_entity_poly.entity_id
_entity_poly.type
_entity_poly.pdbx_seq_one_letter_code
_entity_poly.pdbx_strand_id
1 'polypeptide(L)'
;MVDPNKASVTIPADPSDDLLRSMAVRYDHGLGIPGYYDQPLFGGEVVSHEKRMESAMRTMRQLHEEVVGVGFYRYPEAALASPTEVVEPAARVKELVWAESGDSFTASMLGYHYLISPSRMIGRFKLSSPDARTDYFPTAEVAKQSAQKDFEVRVLRAIEAHPPQQEPARLTPVDVANSPEAKALVSRVERLEKALETARVDAIEEAAKVAETTTASGYGEDIAATIRALSQKKEG
;
A
#
# COMPACT_ATOMS: atom_id res chain seq x y z
N MET A 1 -45.22 -31.19 5.54
CA MET A 1 -45.25 -32.25 4.51
C MET A 1 -45.00 -31.58 3.17
N VAL A 2 -43.86 -31.84 2.52
CA VAL A 2 -43.54 -31.27 1.19
C VAL A 2 -44.32 -32.07 0.16
N ASP A 3 -45.02 -31.40 -0.77
CA ASP A 3 -45.78 -32.04 -1.83
C ASP A 3 -44.83 -32.87 -2.73
N PRO A 4 -44.98 -34.22 -2.79
CA PRO A 4 -44.09 -35.07 -3.57
C PRO A 4 -44.18 -34.83 -5.09
N ASN A 5 -45.18 -34.07 -5.55
CA ASN A 5 -45.33 -33.70 -6.96
C ASN A 5 -44.73 -32.34 -7.32
N LYS A 6 -44.00 -31.69 -6.41
CA LYS A 6 -43.37 -30.40 -6.73
C LYS A 6 -42.18 -30.61 -7.65
N ALA A 7 -42.35 -30.31 -8.93
CA ALA A 7 -41.28 -30.36 -9.92
C ALA A 7 -40.09 -29.51 -9.45
N SER A 8 -38.92 -30.13 -9.30
CA SER A 8 -37.66 -29.43 -9.04
C SER A 8 -37.10 -28.89 -10.36
N VAL A 9 -36.82 -27.59 -10.40
CA VAL A 9 -36.11 -26.98 -11.53
C VAL A 9 -34.62 -26.95 -11.20
N THR A 10 -33.81 -27.56 -12.05
CA THR A 10 -32.35 -27.51 -11.94
C THR A 10 -31.84 -26.24 -12.59
N ILE A 11 -31.11 -25.41 -11.84
CA ILE A 11 -30.45 -24.21 -12.35
C ILE A 11 -28.96 -24.54 -12.59
N PRO A 12 -28.38 -24.22 -13.76
CA PRO A 12 -26.95 -24.41 -14.01
C PRO A 12 -26.09 -23.65 -13.00
N ALA A 13 -24.95 -24.21 -12.58
CA ALA A 13 -24.04 -23.52 -11.66
C ALA A 13 -23.30 -22.35 -12.32
N ASP A 14 -22.83 -22.52 -13.55
CA ASP A 14 -22.19 -21.47 -14.35
C ASP A 14 -23.21 -20.87 -15.35
N PRO A 15 -23.54 -19.58 -15.23
CA PRO A 15 -24.49 -18.95 -16.13
C PRO A 15 -23.85 -18.68 -17.50
N SER A 16 -24.59 -18.99 -18.56
CA SER A 16 -24.23 -18.56 -19.92
C SER A 16 -24.22 -17.03 -20.04
N ASP A 17 -23.37 -16.48 -20.89
CA ASP A 17 -23.32 -15.03 -21.13
C ASP A 17 -24.65 -14.44 -21.61
N ASP A 18 -25.46 -15.19 -22.37
CA ASP A 18 -26.77 -14.73 -22.83
C ASP A 18 -27.77 -14.56 -21.68
N LEU A 19 -27.73 -15.46 -20.69
CA LEU A 19 -28.50 -15.33 -19.45
C LEU A 19 -28.05 -14.09 -18.66
N LEU A 20 -26.74 -13.91 -18.49
CA LEU A 20 -26.19 -12.74 -17.79
C LEU A 20 -26.54 -11.43 -18.48
N ARG A 21 -26.45 -11.40 -19.82
CA ARG A 21 -26.87 -10.24 -20.62
C ARG A 21 -28.37 -9.98 -20.45
N SER A 22 -29.20 -11.02 -20.48
CA SER A 22 -30.65 -10.88 -20.24
C SER A 22 -30.97 -10.33 -18.85
N MET A 23 -30.27 -10.81 -17.81
CA MET A 23 -30.39 -10.29 -16.44
C MET A 23 -29.95 -8.82 -16.37
N ALA A 24 -28.83 -8.49 -17.00
CA ALA A 24 -28.28 -7.12 -17.01
C ALA A 24 -29.25 -6.14 -17.67
N VAL A 25 -29.88 -6.51 -18.80
CA VAL A 25 -30.90 -5.69 -19.47
C VAL A 25 -32.17 -5.53 -18.64
N ARG A 26 -32.58 -6.54 -17.87
CA ARG A 26 -33.74 -6.40 -16.96
C ARG A 26 -33.43 -5.51 -15.76
N TYR A 27 -32.19 -5.55 -15.28
CA TYR A 27 -31.72 -4.69 -14.21
C TYR A 27 -31.61 -3.22 -14.68
N ASP A 28 -31.08 -3.01 -15.89
CA ASP A 28 -30.94 -1.71 -16.54
C ASP A 28 -31.44 -1.79 -17.99
N HIS A 29 -32.67 -1.34 -18.21
CA HIS A 29 -33.34 -1.41 -19.50
C HIS A 29 -32.61 -0.62 -20.60
N GLY A 30 -31.83 0.40 -20.24
CA GLY A 30 -31.01 1.17 -21.18
C GLY A 30 -29.99 0.28 -21.89
N LEU A 31 -29.49 -0.78 -21.23
CA LEU A 31 -28.54 -1.72 -21.81
C LEU A 31 -29.10 -2.54 -22.98
N GLY A 32 -30.44 -2.62 -23.11
CA GLY A 32 -31.10 -3.35 -24.19
C GLY A 32 -31.02 -2.66 -25.55
N ILE A 33 -30.66 -1.37 -25.59
CA ILE A 33 -30.53 -0.58 -26.81
C ILE A 33 -29.04 -0.26 -27.00
N PRO A 34 -28.33 -0.91 -27.94
CA PRO A 34 -26.92 -0.61 -28.20
C PRO A 34 -26.70 0.88 -28.47
N GLY A 35 -25.73 1.47 -27.78
CA GLY A 35 -25.39 2.88 -27.91
C GLY A 35 -26.24 3.85 -27.09
N TYR A 36 -27.21 3.36 -26.31
CA TYR A 36 -28.06 4.21 -25.47
C TYR A 36 -27.23 5.10 -24.53
N TYR A 37 -26.26 4.51 -23.84
CA TYR A 37 -25.37 5.24 -22.92
C TYR A 37 -24.22 5.98 -23.59
N ASP A 38 -24.00 5.78 -24.89
CA ASP A 38 -22.99 6.51 -25.64
C ASP A 38 -23.48 7.92 -26.02
N GLN A 39 -24.78 8.20 -25.84
CA GLN A 39 -25.33 9.54 -26.05
C GLN A 39 -24.73 10.53 -25.03
N PRO A 40 -24.35 11.76 -25.44
CA PRO A 40 -23.77 12.76 -24.54
C PRO A 40 -24.64 13.07 -23.31
N LEU A 41 -25.97 12.97 -23.47
CA LEU A 41 -26.94 13.21 -22.39
C LEU A 41 -26.75 12.28 -21.18
N PHE A 42 -26.21 11.07 -21.38
CA PHE A 42 -25.99 10.08 -20.32
C PHE A 42 -24.52 9.94 -19.91
N GLY A 43 -23.67 10.90 -20.31
CA GLY A 43 -22.25 10.89 -19.99
C GLY A 43 -21.45 9.86 -20.80
N GLY A 44 -21.85 9.59 -22.05
CA GLY A 44 -21.13 8.70 -22.96
C GLY A 44 -19.66 9.07 -23.19
N GLU A 45 -19.27 10.30 -22.87
CA GLU A 45 -17.88 10.76 -22.88
C GLU A 45 -17.00 10.09 -21.81
N VAL A 46 -17.59 9.55 -20.74
CA VAL A 46 -16.83 8.99 -19.60
C VAL A 46 -16.86 7.46 -19.60
N VAL A 47 -18.02 6.85 -19.86
CA VAL A 47 -18.18 5.38 -19.83
C VAL A 47 -19.09 4.95 -20.98
N SER A 48 -18.54 4.13 -21.88
CA SER A 48 -19.29 3.58 -23.01
C SER A 48 -20.37 2.60 -22.57
N HIS A 49 -21.37 2.42 -23.44
CA HIS A 49 -22.42 1.44 -23.31
C HIS A 49 -21.87 0.03 -23.09
N GLU A 50 -20.84 -0.34 -23.84
CA GLU A 50 -20.16 -1.63 -23.71
C GLU A 50 -19.56 -1.83 -22.31
N LYS A 51 -18.89 -0.81 -21.76
CA LYS A 51 -18.29 -0.91 -20.42
C LYS A 51 -19.35 -1.01 -19.32
N ARG A 52 -20.49 -0.35 -19.49
CA ARG A 52 -21.63 -0.51 -18.58
C ARG A 52 -22.24 -1.90 -18.68
N MET A 53 -22.41 -2.44 -19.89
CA MET A 53 -22.86 -3.81 -20.11
C MET A 53 -21.92 -4.82 -19.44
N GLU A 54 -20.60 -4.68 -19.63
CA GLU A 54 -19.59 -5.53 -19.02
C GLU A 54 -19.69 -5.50 -17.48
N SER A 55 -19.77 -4.30 -16.90
CA SER A 55 -19.91 -4.11 -15.45
C SER A 55 -21.19 -4.76 -14.92
N ALA A 56 -22.33 -4.50 -15.57
CA ALA A 56 -23.61 -5.09 -15.18
C ALA A 56 -23.59 -6.62 -15.26
N MET A 57 -23.00 -7.20 -16.32
CA MET A 57 -22.86 -8.65 -16.44
C MET A 57 -22.02 -9.27 -15.32
N ARG A 58 -20.96 -8.59 -14.84
CA ARG A 58 -20.19 -9.06 -13.67
C ARG A 58 -21.04 -9.09 -12.40
N THR A 59 -21.83 -8.04 -12.15
CA THR A 59 -22.77 -8.01 -11.03
C THR A 59 -23.82 -9.12 -11.14
N MET A 60 -24.37 -9.36 -12.34
CA MET A 60 -25.36 -10.43 -12.54
C MET A 60 -24.76 -11.82 -12.34
N ARG A 61 -23.48 -12.03 -12.67
CA ARG A 61 -22.75 -13.27 -12.39
C ARG A 61 -22.66 -13.53 -10.89
N GLN A 62 -22.29 -12.52 -10.11
CA GLN A 62 -22.25 -12.62 -8.65
C GLN A 62 -23.62 -12.97 -8.07
N LEU A 63 -24.68 -12.27 -8.48
CA LEU A 63 -26.04 -12.55 -8.03
C LEU A 63 -26.49 -13.97 -8.40
N HIS A 64 -26.13 -14.44 -9.60
CA HIS A 64 -26.43 -15.80 -10.00
C HIS A 64 -25.73 -16.81 -9.09
N GLU A 65 -24.42 -16.65 -8.84
CA GLU A 65 -23.63 -17.49 -7.94
C GLU A 65 -24.20 -17.56 -6.51
N GLU A 66 -24.71 -16.44 -5.99
CA GLU A 66 -25.40 -16.38 -4.70
C GLU A 66 -26.69 -17.20 -4.71
N VAL A 67 -27.51 -17.05 -5.76
CA VAL A 67 -28.80 -17.76 -5.88
C VAL A 67 -28.62 -19.26 -6.05
N VAL A 68 -27.60 -19.71 -6.82
CA VAL A 68 -27.31 -21.13 -7.00
C VAL A 68 -26.54 -21.74 -5.83
N GLY A 69 -26.15 -20.93 -4.84
CA GLY A 69 -25.41 -21.38 -3.65
C GLY A 69 -23.97 -21.80 -3.93
N VAL A 70 -23.41 -21.41 -5.09
CA VAL A 70 -22.01 -21.70 -5.48
C VAL A 70 -21.06 -20.61 -4.98
N GLY A 71 -21.57 -19.39 -4.82
CA GLY A 71 -20.82 -18.23 -4.37
C GLY A 71 -21.67 -17.34 -3.48
N PHE A 72 -21.98 -17.79 -2.27
CA PHE A 72 -22.02 -16.82 -1.17
C PHE A 72 -20.59 -16.28 -0.99
N TYR A 73 -20.47 -15.05 -0.47
CA TYR A 73 -19.26 -14.53 0.17
C TYR A 73 -18.44 -15.69 0.79
N ARG A 74 -17.33 -16.10 0.14
CA ARG A 74 -16.40 -17.03 0.78
C ARG A 74 -15.75 -16.26 1.91
N TYR A 75 -16.24 -16.44 3.13
CA TYR A 75 -15.40 -16.21 4.30
C TYR A 75 -14.12 -17.03 4.09
N PRO A 76 -12.92 -16.43 4.15
CA PRO A 76 -11.71 -17.24 4.21
C PRO A 76 -11.86 -18.17 5.42
N GLU A 77 -11.65 -19.46 5.22
CA GLU A 77 -11.89 -20.53 6.21
C GLU A 77 -11.15 -20.29 7.55
N ALA A 78 -10.12 -19.45 7.54
CA ALA A 78 -9.42 -18.94 8.72
C ALA A 78 -10.28 -18.02 9.64
N ALA A 79 -11.43 -17.51 9.18
CA ALA A 79 -12.31 -16.63 9.94
C ALA A 79 -13.34 -17.36 10.82
N LEU A 80 -13.43 -18.69 10.74
CA LEU A 80 -14.35 -19.52 11.55
C LEU A 80 -13.65 -20.31 12.67
N ALA A 81 -12.32 -20.20 12.80
CA ALA A 81 -11.61 -20.75 13.95
C ALA A 81 -11.72 -19.77 15.12
N SER A 82 -12.66 -20.01 16.03
CA SER A 82 -12.75 -19.29 17.31
C SER A 82 -11.43 -19.33 18.07
N PRO A 83 -10.95 -18.22 18.64
CA PRO A 83 -10.11 -18.26 19.82
C PRO A 83 -10.94 -17.84 21.03
N THR A 84 -11.24 -18.80 21.90
CA THR A 84 -11.39 -18.49 23.33
C THR A 84 -9.98 -18.35 23.89
N GLU A 85 -9.34 -17.22 23.62
CA GLU A 85 -8.24 -16.73 24.45
C GLU A 85 -8.21 -15.21 24.34
N VAL A 86 -8.48 -14.57 25.47
CA VAL A 86 -8.48 -13.12 25.63
C VAL A 86 -7.02 -12.67 25.60
N VAL A 87 -6.47 -12.47 24.40
CA VAL A 87 -5.27 -11.68 24.20
C VAL A 87 -5.73 -10.24 23.99
N GLU A 88 -5.28 -9.34 24.86
CA GLU A 88 -5.58 -7.91 24.74
C GLU A 88 -5.26 -7.40 23.31
N PRO A 89 -6.16 -6.66 22.63
CA PRO A 89 -5.97 -6.29 21.23
C PRO A 89 -4.83 -5.28 21.13
N ALA A 90 -3.81 -5.56 20.31
CA ALA A 90 -3.82 -5.28 18.87
C ALA A 90 -3.91 -3.77 18.58
N ALA A 91 -2.93 -3.27 17.83
CA ALA A 91 -2.74 -1.90 17.36
C ALA A 91 -4.00 -1.00 17.41
N ARG A 92 -3.99 0.04 18.26
CA ARG A 92 -5.03 1.06 18.27
C ARG A 92 -4.95 1.90 17.00
N VAL A 93 -6.01 1.92 16.20
CA VAL A 93 -6.15 2.84 15.07
C VAL A 93 -6.25 4.27 15.60
N LYS A 94 -5.55 5.20 14.96
CA LYS A 94 -5.57 6.61 15.37
C LYS A 94 -6.97 7.22 15.17
N GLU A 95 -7.42 8.03 16.12
CA GLU A 95 -8.69 8.76 16.01
C GLU A 95 -8.66 9.77 14.86
N LEU A 96 -9.80 9.91 14.17
CA LEU A 96 -10.01 10.93 13.15
C LEU A 96 -10.00 12.32 13.77
N VAL A 97 -9.19 13.20 13.20
CA VAL A 97 -9.15 14.62 13.56
C VAL A 97 -10.13 15.37 12.66
N TRP A 98 -11.05 16.10 13.28
CA TRP A 98 -12.11 16.83 12.58
C TRP A 98 -11.74 18.31 12.42
N ALA A 99 -11.87 18.81 11.20
CA ALA A 99 -11.85 20.23 10.90
C ALA A 99 -13.29 20.73 10.74
N GLU A 100 -13.61 21.83 11.44
CA GLU A 100 -14.95 22.41 11.47
C GLU A 100 -15.03 23.61 10.51
N SER A 101 -16.11 23.68 9.73
CA SER A 101 -16.38 24.80 8.82
C SER A 101 -17.88 25.08 8.77
N GLY A 102 -18.30 26.10 9.51
CA GLY A 102 -19.72 26.34 9.77
C GLY A 102 -20.36 25.13 10.46
N ASP A 103 -21.48 24.65 9.92
CA ASP A 103 -22.18 23.47 10.44
C ASP A 103 -21.67 22.14 9.87
N SER A 104 -20.58 22.17 9.10
CA SER A 104 -19.99 20.99 8.47
C SER A 104 -18.69 20.58 9.15
N PHE A 105 -18.45 19.28 9.19
CA PHE A 105 -17.25 18.67 9.77
C PHE A 105 -16.58 17.80 8.71
N THR A 106 -15.27 17.95 8.57
CA THR A 106 -14.47 17.17 7.62
C THR A 106 -13.36 16.45 8.35
N ALA A 107 -13.11 15.20 7.99
CA ALA A 107 -11.96 14.45 8.47
C ALA A 107 -11.29 13.76 7.28
N SER A 108 -9.97 13.78 7.24
CA SER A 108 -9.18 13.15 6.17
C SER A 108 -7.97 12.43 6.75
N MET A 109 -7.84 11.13 6.49
CA MET A 109 -6.68 10.35 6.93
C MET A 109 -6.43 9.18 5.98
N LEU A 110 -5.16 8.97 5.59
CA LEU A 110 -4.74 7.89 4.69
C LEU A 110 -5.52 7.85 3.36
N GLY A 111 -5.90 9.02 2.82
CA GLY A 111 -6.68 9.13 1.58
C GLY A 111 -8.18 8.85 1.73
N TYR A 112 -8.67 8.54 2.94
CA TYR A 112 -10.09 8.47 3.24
C TYR A 112 -10.62 9.85 3.64
N HIS A 113 -11.69 10.29 2.97
CA HIS A 113 -12.35 11.57 3.22
C HIS A 113 -13.77 11.37 3.74
N TYR A 114 -14.06 11.94 4.91
CA TYR A 114 -15.40 11.96 5.50
C TYR A 114 -15.93 13.39 5.56
N LEU A 115 -17.20 13.56 5.21
CA LEU A 115 -17.91 14.83 5.30
C LEU A 115 -19.22 14.64 6.07
N ILE A 116 -19.36 15.36 7.17
CA ILE A 116 -20.62 15.51 7.90
C ILE A 116 -21.17 16.90 7.59
N SER A 117 -22.42 16.97 7.15
CA SER A 117 -23.10 18.24 6.87
C SER A 117 -24.55 18.19 7.33
N PRO A 118 -25.20 19.32 7.63
CA PRO A 118 -26.63 19.33 7.94
C PRO A 118 -27.43 18.79 6.77
N SER A 119 -28.38 17.91 7.06
CA SER A 119 -29.30 17.40 6.05
C SER A 119 -30.45 18.38 5.84
N ARG A 120 -31.03 18.37 4.63
CA ARG A 120 -32.33 18.99 4.39
C ARG A 120 -33.47 18.25 5.09
N MET A 121 -33.24 17.01 5.52
CA MET A 121 -34.15 16.30 6.41
C MET A 121 -34.05 16.93 7.81
N ILE A 122 -35.18 17.39 8.32
CA ILE A 122 -35.27 18.11 9.60
C ILE A 122 -34.59 17.31 10.71
N GLY A 123 -33.62 17.96 11.39
CA GLY A 123 -32.95 17.43 12.57
C GLY A 123 -32.02 16.24 12.30
N ARG A 124 -31.42 16.14 11.11
CA ARG A 124 -30.45 15.09 10.79
C ARG A 124 -29.15 15.65 10.21
N PHE A 125 -28.07 14.92 10.45
CA PHE A 125 -26.76 15.11 9.85
C PHE A 125 -26.52 14.05 8.78
N LYS A 126 -26.02 14.47 7.62
CA LYS A 126 -25.64 13.61 6.51
C LYS A 126 -24.14 13.31 6.63
N LEU A 127 -23.78 12.03 6.79
CA LEU A 127 -22.42 11.54 6.67
C LEU A 127 -22.19 11.04 5.25
N SER A 128 -21.18 11.57 4.58
CA SER A 128 -20.70 11.10 3.27
C SER A 128 -19.37 10.38 3.49
N SER A 129 -19.34 9.10 3.14
CA SER A 129 -18.19 8.21 3.30
C SER A 129 -17.33 8.14 2.03
N PRO A 130 -16.07 7.65 2.10
CA PRO A 130 -15.15 7.58 0.96
C PRO A 130 -15.65 6.77 -0.24
N ASP A 131 -16.58 5.84 -0.03
CA ASP A 131 -17.21 4.99 -1.05
C ASP A 131 -18.48 5.60 -1.67
N ALA A 132 -18.67 6.91 -1.50
CA ALA A 132 -19.86 7.65 -1.89
C ALA A 132 -21.16 7.17 -1.20
N ARG A 133 -21.07 6.35 -0.15
CA ARG A 133 -22.22 6.02 0.69
C ARG A 133 -22.64 7.25 1.49
N THR A 134 -23.95 7.43 1.60
CA THR A 134 -24.56 8.50 2.39
C THR A 134 -25.47 7.92 3.46
N ASP A 135 -25.15 8.19 4.72
CA ASP A 135 -25.97 7.78 5.87
C ASP A 135 -26.45 9.02 6.64
N TYR A 136 -27.57 8.90 7.37
CA TYR A 136 -28.18 10.01 8.11
C TYR A 136 -28.26 9.71 9.60
N PHE A 137 -27.84 10.66 10.42
CA PHE A 137 -27.73 10.52 11.87
C PHE A 137 -28.49 11.63 12.60
N PRO A 138 -28.97 11.38 13.83
CA PRO A 138 -29.70 12.38 14.62
C PRO A 138 -28.80 13.53 15.10
N THR A 139 -27.52 13.29 15.37
CA THR A 139 -26.56 14.32 15.82
C THR A 139 -25.22 14.20 15.10
N ALA A 140 -24.43 15.28 15.13
CA ALA A 140 -23.09 15.29 14.56
C ALA A 140 -22.15 14.32 15.29
N GLU A 141 -22.28 14.18 16.61
CA GLU A 141 -21.47 13.28 17.44
C GLU A 141 -21.68 11.82 17.05
N VAL A 142 -22.93 11.41 16.83
CA VAL A 142 -23.23 10.04 16.37
C VAL A 142 -22.67 9.82 14.97
N ALA A 143 -22.74 10.82 14.09
CA ALA A 143 -22.11 10.75 12.77
C ALA A 143 -20.58 10.64 12.86
N LYS A 144 -19.92 11.40 13.76
CA LYS A 144 -18.47 11.35 14.00
C LYS A 144 -18.05 9.96 14.51
N GLN A 145 -18.78 9.38 15.46
CA GLN A 145 -18.54 8.03 15.97
C GLN A 145 -18.74 6.96 14.88
N SER A 146 -19.78 7.10 14.05
CA SER A 146 -20.02 6.18 12.94
C SER A 146 -18.89 6.26 11.90
N ALA A 147 -18.41 7.46 11.58
CA ALA A 147 -17.27 7.66 10.69
C ALA A 147 -15.97 7.08 11.27
N GLN A 148 -15.73 7.24 12.57
CA GLN A 148 -14.58 6.64 13.26
C GLN A 148 -14.60 5.12 13.15
N LYS A 149 -15.75 4.49 13.41
CA LYS A 149 -15.91 3.04 13.29
C LYS A 149 -15.72 2.54 11.85
N ASP A 150 -16.27 3.26 10.86
CA ASP A 150 -16.06 2.93 9.45
C ASP A 150 -14.56 3.01 9.08
N PHE A 151 -13.89 4.07 9.54
CA PHE A 151 -12.46 4.24 9.34
C PHE A 151 -11.62 3.12 9.99
N GLU A 152 -11.92 2.75 11.23
CA GLU A 152 -11.27 1.62 11.92
C GLU A 152 -11.40 0.32 11.12
N VAL A 153 -12.62 0.01 10.65
CA VAL A 153 -12.87 -1.17 9.83
C VAL A 153 -12.06 -1.11 8.53
N ARG A 154 -11.93 0.05 7.89
CA ARG A 154 -11.14 0.20 6.66
C ARG A 154 -9.64 0.07 6.91
N VAL A 155 -9.12 0.65 7.99
CA VAL A 155 -7.70 0.52 8.36
C VAL A 155 -7.37 -0.93 8.69
N LEU A 156 -8.21 -1.60 9.48
CA LEU A 156 -8.02 -3.01 9.79
C LEU A 156 -8.06 -3.87 8.53
N ARG A 157 -9.04 -3.65 7.64
CA ARG A 157 -9.09 -4.33 6.33
C ARG A 157 -7.86 -4.05 5.47
N ALA A 158 -7.32 -2.82 5.50
CA ALA A 158 -6.13 -2.48 4.73
C ALA A 158 -4.88 -3.19 5.27
N ILE A 159 -4.74 -3.27 6.60
CA ILE A 159 -3.68 -4.04 7.29
C ILE A 159 -3.84 -5.54 7.00
N GLU A 160 -5.06 -6.06 6.99
CA GLU A 160 -5.34 -7.46 6.66
C GLU A 160 -5.05 -7.78 5.18
N ALA A 161 -5.42 -6.89 4.25
CA ALA A 161 -5.19 -7.06 2.83
C ALA A 161 -3.71 -6.95 2.44
N HIS A 162 -2.95 -6.16 3.18
CA HIS A 162 -1.52 -5.97 3.01
C HIS A 162 -0.87 -6.21 4.38
N PRO A 163 -0.78 -7.47 4.84
CA PRO A 163 -0.13 -7.76 6.10
C PRO A 163 1.24 -7.10 6.03
N PRO A 164 1.68 -6.39 7.10
CA PRO A 164 3.01 -5.83 7.12
C PRO A 164 3.93 -6.97 6.71
N GLN A 165 4.61 -6.82 5.56
CA GLN A 165 5.55 -7.83 5.12
C GLN A 165 6.42 -8.06 6.35
N GLN A 166 6.44 -9.30 6.86
CA GLN A 166 7.26 -9.63 8.02
C GLN A 166 8.61 -9.01 7.71
N GLU A 167 9.00 -7.96 8.45
CA GLU A 167 10.31 -7.36 8.26
C GLU A 167 11.24 -8.56 8.33
N PRO A 168 12.00 -8.88 7.26
CA PRO A 168 12.78 -10.10 7.19
C PRO A 168 13.55 -10.16 8.48
N ALA A 169 13.26 -11.20 9.30
CA ALA A 169 13.52 -11.22 10.73
C ALA A 169 14.73 -10.37 11.04
N ARG A 170 14.54 -9.18 11.64
CA ARG A 170 15.61 -8.19 11.80
C ARG A 170 16.81 -8.95 12.31
N LEU A 171 17.77 -9.19 11.40
CA LEU A 171 19.01 -9.87 11.75
C LEU A 171 19.52 -9.04 12.90
N THR A 172 19.71 -9.66 14.05
CA THR A 172 20.22 -8.91 15.19
C THR A 172 21.55 -8.29 14.72
N PRO A 173 21.98 -7.15 15.28
CA PRO A 173 23.26 -6.56 14.89
C PRO A 173 24.43 -7.58 14.92
N VAL A 174 24.30 -8.62 15.76
CA VAL A 174 25.21 -9.76 15.87
C VAL A 174 25.12 -10.71 14.66
N ASP A 175 23.92 -10.99 14.13
CA ASP A 175 23.74 -11.87 12.97
C ASP A 175 24.23 -11.20 11.66
N VAL A 176 24.01 -9.89 11.51
CA VAL A 176 24.52 -9.12 10.38
C VAL A 176 26.05 -9.11 10.39
N ALA A 177 26.66 -8.87 11.55
CA ALA A 177 28.11 -8.85 11.72
C ALA A 177 28.77 -10.22 11.46
N ASN A 178 28.04 -11.32 11.68
CA ASN A 178 28.55 -12.68 11.48
C ASN A 178 28.29 -13.25 10.09
N SER A 179 27.52 -12.56 9.25
CA SER A 179 27.23 -13.01 7.89
C SER A 179 28.51 -13.17 7.06
N PRO A 180 28.59 -14.17 6.17
CA PRO A 180 29.75 -14.37 5.31
C PRO A 180 30.00 -13.15 4.40
N GLU A 181 28.94 -12.42 4.04
CA GLU A 181 29.02 -11.17 3.28
C GLU A 181 29.66 -10.04 4.10
N ALA A 182 29.25 -9.85 5.36
CA ALA A 182 29.89 -8.86 6.24
C ALA A 182 31.36 -9.20 6.49
N LYS A 183 31.68 -10.48 6.71
CA LYS A 183 33.08 -10.94 6.84
C LYS A 183 33.88 -10.68 5.56
N ALA A 184 33.30 -10.95 4.39
CA ALA A 184 33.94 -10.68 3.11
C ALA A 184 34.18 -9.17 2.87
N LEU A 185 33.24 -8.32 3.31
CA LEU A 185 33.38 -6.87 3.26
C LEU A 185 34.49 -6.38 4.20
N VAL A 186 34.53 -6.85 5.45
CA VAL A 186 35.61 -6.53 6.41
C VAL A 186 36.96 -6.93 5.83
N SER A 187 37.11 -8.16 5.35
CA SER A 187 38.36 -8.61 4.71
C SER A 187 38.69 -7.89 3.40
N ARG A 188 37.71 -7.29 2.72
CA ARG A 188 37.95 -6.43 1.55
C ARG A 188 38.46 -5.06 1.97
N VAL A 189 37.89 -4.47 3.02
CA VAL A 189 38.34 -3.19 3.58
C VAL A 189 39.78 -3.31 4.09
N GLU A 190 40.10 -4.35 4.86
CA GLU A 190 41.47 -4.59 5.36
C GLU A 190 42.48 -4.72 4.21
N ARG A 191 42.12 -5.41 3.13
CA ARG A 191 42.98 -5.52 1.93
C ARG A 191 43.18 -4.20 1.23
N LEU A 192 42.13 -3.38 1.13
CA LEU A 192 42.20 -2.05 0.52
C LEU A 192 43.02 -1.08 1.37
N GLU A 193 42.88 -1.11 2.70
CA GLU A 193 43.68 -0.31 3.62
C GLU A 193 45.15 -0.67 3.53
N LYS A 194 45.47 -1.97 3.50
CA LYS A 194 46.84 -2.44 3.30
C LYS A 194 47.41 -2.01 1.94
N ALA A 195 46.64 -2.16 0.87
CA ALA A 195 47.07 -1.73 -0.46
C ALA A 195 47.26 -0.21 -0.55
N LEU A 196 46.42 0.57 0.12
CA LEU A 196 46.53 2.01 0.20
C LEU A 196 47.79 2.44 0.96
N GLU A 197 48.13 1.77 2.06
CA GLU A 197 49.37 2.07 2.80
C GLU A 197 50.61 1.71 1.99
N THR A 198 50.61 0.57 1.28
CA THR A 198 51.70 0.22 0.36
C THR A 198 51.86 1.27 -0.74
N ALA A 199 50.77 1.65 -1.41
CA ALA A 199 50.80 2.67 -2.46
C ALA A 199 51.27 4.04 -1.94
N ARG A 200 50.93 4.39 -0.69
CA ARG A 200 51.43 5.61 -0.04
C ARG A 200 52.94 5.57 0.19
N VAL A 201 53.48 4.44 0.62
CA VAL A 201 54.93 4.27 0.81
C VAL A 201 55.65 4.36 -0.55
N ASP A 202 55.17 3.65 -1.56
CA ASP A 202 55.74 3.68 -2.90
C ASP A 202 55.74 5.10 -3.50
N ALA A 203 54.64 5.84 -3.32
CA ALA A 203 54.54 7.23 -3.79
C ALA A 203 55.51 8.18 -3.06
N ILE A 204 55.75 7.97 -1.76
CA ILE A 204 56.73 8.74 -0.99
C ILE A 204 58.15 8.41 -1.49
N GLU A 205 58.46 7.14 -1.74
CA GLU A 205 59.77 6.73 -2.27
C GLU A 205 60.02 7.28 -3.69
N GLU A 206 59.03 7.25 -4.58
CA GLU A 206 59.16 7.88 -5.89
C GLU A 206 59.34 9.39 -5.80
N ALA A 207 58.55 10.06 -4.95
CA ALA A 207 58.69 11.50 -4.73
C ALA A 207 60.07 11.87 -4.19
N ALA A 208 60.65 11.05 -3.30
CA ALA A 208 62.00 11.23 -2.80
C ALA A 208 63.07 11.09 -3.90
N LYS A 209 62.95 10.07 -4.77
CA LYS A 209 63.85 9.89 -5.93
C LYS A 209 63.77 11.07 -6.90
N VAL A 210 62.56 11.55 -7.21
CA VAL A 210 62.36 12.72 -8.07
C VAL A 210 62.97 13.97 -7.44
N ALA A 211 62.80 14.17 -6.13
CA ALA A 211 63.41 15.29 -5.43
C ALA A 211 64.95 15.27 -5.49
N GLU A 212 65.58 14.10 -5.29
CA GLU A 212 67.04 13.94 -5.41
C GLU A 212 67.56 14.30 -6.80
N THR A 213 66.87 13.87 -7.87
CA THR A 213 67.25 14.25 -9.24
C THR A 213 67.04 15.75 -9.52
N THR A 214 66.04 16.37 -8.89
CA THR A 214 65.74 17.80 -9.08
C THR A 214 66.74 18.69 -8.33
N THR A 215 67.24 18.27 -7.15
CA THR A 215 68.31 18.98 -6.42
C THR A 215 69.61 19.11 -7.21
N ALA A 216 69.93 18.17 -8.10
CA ALA A 216 71.09 18.27 -8.98
C ALA A 216 71.00 19.41 -10.02
N SER A 217 69.81 20.00 -10.21
CA SER A 217 69.57 21.10 -11.16
C SER A 217 69.68 22.53 -10.56
N GLY A 218 70.01 22.67 -9.28
CA GLY A 218 70.31 23.97 -8.64
C GLY A 218 69.13 24.74 -8.04
N TYR A 219 67.91 24.18 -8.04
CA TYR A 219 66.71 24.81 -7.44
C TYR A 219 66.09 24.03 -6.25
N GLY A 220 66.78 23.02 -5.69
CA GLY A 220 66.11 21.98 -4.87
C GLY A 220 66.29 22.00 -3.36
N GLU A 221 67.03 22.93 -2.75
CA GLU A 221 67.31 22.89 -1.29
C GLU A 221 66.04 23.01 -0.43
N ASP A 222 65.06 23.85 -0.83
CA ASP A 222 63.82 24.06 -0.06
C ASP A 222 62.85 22.85 -0.10
N ILE A 223 62.82 22.11 -1.21
CA ILE A 223 61.96 20.93 -1.36
C ILE A 223 62.52 19.76 -0.54
N ALA A 224 63.85 19.57 -0.56
CA ALA A 224 64.51 18.51 0.21
C ALA A 224 64.34 18.71 1.73
N ALA A 225 64.36 19.96 2.22
CA ALA A 225 64.09 20.28 3.62
C ALA A 225 62.64 19.93 4.03
N THR A 226 61.67 20.20 3.16
CA THR A 226 60.24 19.94 3.41
C THR A 226 59.94 18.44 3.47
N ILE A 227 60.53 17.62 2.58
CA ILE A 227 60.35 16.15 2.58
C ILE A 227 60.98 15.52 3.82
N ARG A 228 62.16 15.99 4.26
CA ARG A 228 62.81 15.52 5.50
C ARG A 228 61.96 15.81 6.74
N ALA A 229 61.34 16.98 6.82
CA ALA A 229 60.46 17.36 7.92
C ALA A 229 59.17 16.50 7.98
N LEU A 230 58.60 16.14 6.83
CA LEU A 230 57.42 15.27 6.76
C LEU A 230 57.75 13.81 7.14
N SER A 231 58.95 13.31 6.81
CA SER A 231 59.38 11.96 7.19
C SER A 231 59.61 11.82 8.70
N GLN A 232 60.23 12.81 9.35
CA GLN A 232 60.46 12.79 10.81
C GLN A 232 59.17 12.84 11.63
N LYS A 233 58.08 13.40 11.08
CA LYS A 233 56.78 13.48 11.75
C LYS A 233 56.00 12.15 11.74
N LYS A 234 56.47 11.15 11.00
CA LYS A 234 55.84 9.81 10.90
C LYS A 234 56.41 8.81 11.93
N GLU A 235 57.54 9.11 12.58
CA GLU A 235 58.22 8.22 13.54
C GLU A 235 57.93 8.53 15.02
N GLY A 236 57.09 9.53 15.33
CA GLY A 236 56.64 9.86 16.69
C GLY A 236 55.13 9.82 16.83
#